data_AF-A0A7K3Z2B3-F1
#
_entry.id   AF-A0A7K3Z2B3-F1
#
_cell.length_a   1.000
_cell.length_b   1.000
_cell.length_c   1.000
_cell.angle_alpha   90.00
_cell.angle_beta   90.00
_cell.angle_gamma   90.00
#
_symmetry.space_group_name_H-M   'P 1'
#
loop_
_entity.id
_entity.type
_entity.pdbx_description
1 polymer ?
#
loop_
_entity_poly.entity_id
_entity_poly.type
_entity_poly.pdbx_seq_one_letter_code
_entity_poly.pdbx_strand_id
1 'polypeptide(L)'
;MVSKDQAIGGAILVVCTVVAVVYLIALFAYQWIIGLLPWLNIGPAAEVRFWLIAIPVLVAFVAILFIGAWIGWTMATTPPPKPIEEITTELEETKEEPAAEPAATEEAATEEKPAAKKKK
;
A
#
# COMPACT_ATOMS: atom_id res chain seq x y z
N MET A 1 7.31 22.17 -19.86
CA MET A 1 6.08 22.10 -19.04
C MET A 1 6.17 20.82 -18.23
N VAL A 2 6.38 20.92 -16.91
CA VAL A 2 6.42 19.73 -16.04
C VAL A 2 5.01 19.16 -16.00
N SER A 3 4.85 17.86 -16.23
CA SER A 3 3.52 17.25 -16.11
C SER A 3 3.07 17.37 -14.66
N LYS A 4 1.76 17.49 -14.43
CA LYS A 4 1.20 17.60 -13.08
C LYS A 4 1.66 16.42 -12.21
N ASP A 5 1.74 15.23 -12.81
CA ASP A 5 2.20 14.01 -12.13
C ASP A 5 3.69 14.05 -11.77
N GLN A 6 4.54 14.61 -12.63
CA GLN A 6 5.97 14.79 -12.35
C GLN A 6 6.21 15.87 -11.28
N ALA A 7 5.38 16.91 -11.24
CA ALA A 7 5.45 17.92 -10.19
C ALA A 7 5.06 17.34 -8.82
N ILE A 8 4.02 16.51 -8.77
CA ILE A 8 3.60 15.82 -7.54
C ILE A 8 4.68 14.83 -7.08
N GLY A 9 5.19 14.00 -7.99
CA GLY A 9 6.27 13.06 -7.66
C GLY A 9 7.53 13.76 -7.17
N GLY A 10 7.93 14.85 -7.83
CA GLY A 10 9.08 15.67 -7.42
C GLY A 10 8.89 16.33 -6.05
N ALA A 11 7.69 16.85 -5.77
CA ALA A 11 7.37 17.44 -4.47
C ALA A 11 7.47 16.40 -3.34
N ILE A 12 6.91 15.21 -3.54
CA ILE A 12 6.96 14.12 -2.56
C ILE A 12 8.41 13.69 -2.31
N LEU A 13 9.22 13.54 -3.37
CA LEU A 13 10.64 13.20 -3.25
C LEU A 13 11.36 14.23 -2.36
N VAL A 14 11.21 15.52 -2.69
CA VAL A 14 11.86 16.61 -1.94
C VAL A 14 11.45 16.57 -0.47
N VAL A 15 10.15 16.42 -0.18
CA VAL A 15 9.66 16.34 1.20
C VAL A 15 10.26 15.14 1.93
N CYS A 16 10.22 13.95 1.35
CA CYS A 16 10.80 12.75 1.96
C CYS A 16 12.30 12.89 2.20
N THR A 17 13.05 13.43 1.23
CA THR A 17 14.49 13.66 1.39
C THR A 17 14.77 14.66 2.50
N VAL A 18 14.04 15.78 2.55
CA VAL A 18 14.20 16.78 3.61
C VAL A 18 13.92 16.16 4.98
N VAL A 19 12.81 15.42 5.12
CA VAL A 19 12.46 14.73 6.38
C VAL A 19 13.55 13.75 6.78
N ALA A 20 14.09 12.95 5.84
CA ALA A 20 15.16 12.01 6.12
C ALA A 20 16.45 12.72 6.60
N VAL A 21 16.84 13.80 5.94
CA VAL A 21 18.01 14.60 6.32
C VAL A 21 17.82 15.22 7.71
N VAL A 22 16.66 15.83 7.97
CA VAL A 22 16.32 16.41 9.27
C VAL A 22 16.34 15.35 10.37
N TYR A 23 15.78 14.17 10.11
CA TYR A 23 15.78 13.05 11.04
C TYR A 23 17.21 12.61 11.39
N LEU A 24 18.09 12.44 10.40
CA LEU A 24 19.49 12.07 10.64
C LEU A 24 20.24 13.14 11.43
N ILE A 25 20.05 14.41 11.08
CA ILE A 25 20.64 15.55 11.80
C ILE A 25 20.15 15.56 13.25
N ALA A 26 18.85 15.37 13.49
CA ALA A 26 18.29 15.29 14.83
C ALA A 26 18.84 14.08 15.62
N LEU A 27 19.07 12.94 14.98
CA LEU A 27 19.59 11.76 15.68
C LEU A 27 21.05 11.98 16.12
N PHE A 28 21.92 12.42 15.19
CA PHE A 28 23.36 12.49 15.44
C PHE A 28 23.82 13.83 16.02
N ALA A 29 23.28 14.94 15.53
CA ALA A 29 23.76 16.29 15.84
C ALA A 29 22.91 17.04 16.89
N TYR A 30 21.87 16.44 17.48
CA TYR A 30 21.01 17.14 18.47
C TYR A 30 21.79 17.77 19.63
N GLN A 31 22.82 17.08 20.16
CA GLN A 31 23.68 17.63 21.22
C GLN A 31 24.45 18.89 20.80
N TRP A 32 24.90 18.94 19.55
CA TRP A 32 25.58 20.11 19.01
C TRP A 32 24.59 21.25 18.74
N ILE A 33 23.39 20.93 18.25
CA ILE A 33 22.32 21.89 17.96
C ILE A 33 21.84 22.59 19.23
N ILE A 34 21.59 21.86 20.32
CA ILE A 34 21.16 22.49 21.59
C ILE A 34 22.27 23.34 22.23
N GLY A 35 23.54 23.05 21.92
CA GLY A 35 24.67 23.87 22.37
C GLY A 35 24.75 25.22 21.63
N LEU A 36 24.36 25.25 20.36
CA LEU A 36 24.28 26.47 19.54
C LEU A 36 22.97 27.25 19.74
N LEU A 37 21.85 26.54 19.84
CA LEU A 37 20.49 27.09 20.00
C LEU A 37 19.85 26.51 21.29
N PRO A 38 20.13 27.09 22.47
CA PRO A 38 19.59 26.60 23.73
C PRO A 38 18.07 26.66 23.82
N TRP A 39 17.42 27.59 23.09
CA TRP A 39 15.97 27.71 23.05
C TRP A 39 15.27 26.49 22.43
N LEU A 40 15.98 25.66 21.67
CA LEU A 40 15.42 24.49 20.98
C LEU A 40 15.54 23.22 21.83
N ASN A 41 16.06 23.35 23.05
CA ASN A 41 16.20 22.23 23.96
C ASN A 41 14.84 21.79 24.49
N ILE A 42 14.34 20.69 23.91
CA ILE A 42 13.07 20.04 24.25
C ILE A 42 13.25 18.94 25.32
N GLY A 43 14.46 18.73 25.81
CA GLY A 43 14.75 17.74 26.85
C GLY A 43 16.13 17.08 26.72
N PRO A 44 16.45 16.14 27.64
CA PRO A 44 17.70 15.40 27.63
C PRO A 44 17.89 14.66 26.29
N ALA A 45 19.08 14.73 25.71
CA ALA A 45 19.30 14.13 24.39
C ALA A 45 19.16 12.61 24.36
N ALA A 46 19.41 11.93 25.47
CA ALA A 46 19.15 10.50 25.57
C ALA A 46 17.66 10.19 25.38
N GLU A 47 16.79 10.94 26.06
CA GLU A 47 15.33 10.78 25.99
C GLU A 47 14.82 11.14 24.59
N VAL A 48 15.25 12.29 24.05
CA VAL A 48 14.84 12.72 22.71
C VAL A 48 15.25 11.69 21.65
N ARG A 49 16.49 11.20 21.69
CA ARG A 49 16.96 10.16 20.75
C ARG A 49 16.20 8.85 20.90
N PHE A 50 15.90 8.46 22.14
CA PHE A 50 15.10 7.27 22.41
C PHE A 50 13.72 7.38 21.76
N TRP A 51 12.98 8.46 22.00
CA TRP A 51 11.65 8.66 21.42
C TRP A 51 11.68 8.86 19.90
N LEU A 52 12.71 9.53 19.37
CA LEU A 52 12.89 9.74 17.93
C LEU A 52 12.99 8.40 17.17
N ILE A 53 13.62 7.39 17.78
CA ILE A 53 13.77 6.03 17.22
C ILE A 53 12.56 5.16 17.60
N ALA A 54 12.11 5.26 18.85
CA ALA A 54 11.05 4.42 19.38
C ALA A 54 9.73 4.63 18.64
N ILE A 55 9.37 5.88 18.28
CA ILE A 55 8.08 6.16 17.62
C ILE A 55 7.98 5.46 16.25
N PRO A 56 8.91 5.63 15.28
CA PRO A 56 8.83 4.93 14.00
C PRO A 56 8.84 3.41 14.15
N VAL A 57 9.68 2.88 15.04
CA VAL A 57 9.78 1.43 15.29
C VAL A 57 8.48 0.90 15.90
N LEU A 58 7.91 1.60 16.88
CA LEU A 58 6.64 1.26 17.51
C LEU A 58 5.52 1.26 16.46
N VAL A 59 5.41 2.30 15.63
CA VAL A 59 4.38 2.40 14.60
C VAL A 59 4.50 1.24 13.60
N ALA A 60 5.71 0.96 13.11
CA ALA A 60 5.95 -0.16 12.21
C ALA A 60 5.59 -1.51 12.86
N PHE A 61 6.00 -1.71 14.12
CA PHE A 61 5.72 -2.93 14.86
C PHE A 61 4.22 -3.14 15.11
N VAL A 62 3.51 -2.09 15.56
CA VAL A 62 2.07 -2.12 15.78
C VAL A 62 1.32 -2.37 14.47
N ALA A 63 1.76 -1.79 13.35
CA ALA A 63 1.16 -2.06 12.04
C ALA A 63 1.26 -3.55 11.65
N ILE A 64 2.42 -4.18 11.88
CA ILE A 64 2.61 -5.62 11.63
C ILE A 64 1.72 -6.46 12.55
N LEU A 65 1.67 -6.14 13.85
CA LEU A 65 0.81 -6.85 14.80
C LEU A 65 -0.68 -6.68 14.46
N PHE A 66 -1.09 -5.51 14.00
CA PHE A 66 -2.46 -5.25 13.58
C PHE A 66 -2.85 -6.13 12.39
N ILE A 67 -1.96 -6.31 11.40
CA ILE A 67 -2.20 -7.23 10.28
C ILE A 67 -2.33 -8.67 10.79
N GLY A 68 -1.43 -9.11 11.68
CA GLY A 68 -1.51 -10.46 12.25
C GLY A 68 -2.79 -10.69 13.06
N ALA A 69 -3.21 -9.71 13.85
CA ALA A 69 -4.46 -9.74 14.61
C ALA A 69 -5.68 -9.78 13.68
N TRP A 70 -5.67 -9.00 12.59
CA TRP A 70 -6.73 -9.02 11.60
C TRP A 70 -6.86 -10.38 10.91
N ILE A 71 -5.75 -10.98 10.46
CA ILE A 71 -5.76 -12.32 9.85
C ILE A 71 -6.26 -13.35 10.87
N GLY A 72 -5.74 -13.34 12.11
CA GLY A 72 -6.19 -14.22 13.17
C GLY A 72 -7.69 -14.08 13.46
N TRP A 73 -8.20 -12.85 13.46
CA TRP A 73 -9.64 -12.58 13.60
C TRP A 73 -10.46 -13.19 12.47
N THR A 74 -10.02 -13.06 11.21
CA THR A 74 -10.73 -13.68 10.08
C THR A 74 -10.73 -15.21 10.15
N MET A 75 -9.64 -15.86 10.56
CA MET A 75 -9.62 -17.32 10.71
C MET A 75 -10.44 -17.83 11.90
N ALA A 76 -10.51 -17.07 13.00
CA ALA A 76 -11.35 -17.41 14.15
C ALA A 76 -12.86 -17.25 13.86
N THR A 77 -13.21 -16.36 12.93
CA THR A 77 -14.60 -16.04 12.58
C THR A 77 -15.07 -16.71 11.29
N THR A 78 -14.22 -17.45 10.59
CA THR A 78 -14.63 -18.35 9.50
C THR A 78 -15.12 -19.68 10.06
N PRO A 79 -16.44 -19.97 10.06
CA PRO A 79 -16.92 -21.31 10.35
C PRO A 79 -16.36 -22.28 9.30
N PRO A 80 -15.99 -23.51 9.71
CA PRO A 80 -15.42 -24.50 8.82
C PRO A 80 -16.32 -24.66 7.58
N PRO A 81 -15.74 -24.64 6.37
CA PRO A 81 -16.51 -24.74 5.13
C PRO A 81 -17.40 -25.99 5.19
N LYS A 82 -18.70 -25.82 4.95
CA LYS A 82 -19.65 -26.92 4.91
C LYS A 82 -19.23 -27.95 3.85
N PRO A 83 -19.45 -29.25 4.09
CA PRO A 83 -19.17 -30.31 3.11
C PRO A 83 -19.82 -30.04 1.76
N ILE A 84 -19.10 -30.39 0.70
CA ILE A 84 -19.29 -29.97 -0.69
C ILE A 84 -20.59 -30.53 -1.33
N GLU A 85 -21.35 -31.37 -0.63
CA GLU A 85 -22.55 -32.04 -1.15
C GLU A 85 -23.81 -31.14 -1.17
N GLU A 86 -23.95 -30.18 -0.25
CA GLU A 86 -25.11 -29.27 -0.23
C GLU A 86 -24.99 -28.16 -1.28
N ILE A 87 -23.77 -27.70 -1.59
CA ILE A 87 -23.53 -26.59 -2.53
C ILE A 87 -23.66 -27.04 -3.99
N THR A 88 -23.29 -28.28 -4.32
CA THR A 88 -23.52 -28.84 -5.66
C THR A 88 -25.01 -28.99 -5.97
N THR A 89 -25.81 -29.38 -4.98
CA THR A 89 -27.26 -29.58 -5.16
C THR A 89 -27.99 -28.24 -5.39
N GLU A 90 -27.62 -27.18 -4.67
CA GLU A 90 -28.21 -25.83 -4.89
C GLU A 90 -27.72 -25.13 -6.19
N LEU A 91 -26.50 -25.45 -6.66
CA LEU A 91 -25.98 -24.96 -7.95
C LEU A 91 -26.59 -25.69 -9.15
N GLU A 92 -27.01 -26.95 -8.99
CA GLU A 92 -27.65 -27.74 -10.05
C GLU A 92 -29.11 -27.31 -10.26
N GLU A 93 -29.85 -26.99 -9.19
CA GLU A 93 -31.23 -26.49 -9.25
C GLU A 93 -31.32 -25.09 -9.91
N THR A 94 -30.28 -24.24 -9.74
CA THR A 94 -30.20 -22.91 -10.38
C THR A 94 -29.89 -22.96 -11.88
N LYS A 95 -29.39 -24.08 -12.42
CA LYS A 95 -28.86 -24.15 -13.79
C LYS A 95 -29.83 -24.69 -14.84
N GLU A 96 -31.00 -25.20 -14.44
CA GLU A 96 -31.98 -25.81 -15.38
C GLU A 96 -32.94 -24.82 -16.05
N GLU A 97 -32.98 -23.54 -15.66
CA GLU A 97 -33.81 -22.50 -16.31
C GLU A 97 -32.95 -21.29 -16.74
N PRO A 98 -32.09 -21.35 -17.80
CA PRO A 98 -32.57 -21.04 -19.14
C PRO A 98 -31.64 -21.57 -20.27
N ALA A 99 -31.94 -22.73 -20.85
CA ALA A 99 -31.29 -23.20 -22.09
C ALA A 99 -32.27 -23.11 -23.27
N ALA A 100 -32.48 -21.91 -23.81
CA ALA A 100 -33.08 -21.71 -25.13
C ALA A 100 -32.73 -20.32 -25.71
N GLU A 101 -31.55 -20.18 -26.31
CA GLU A 101 -31.33 -19.82 -27.73
C GLU A 101 -29.86 -19.42 -28.00
N PRO A 102 -29.16 -20.07 -28.95
CA PRO A 102 -27.78 -19.78 -29.32
C PRO A 102 -27.69 -18.93 -30.59
N ALA A 103 -26.64 -18.10 -30.74
CA ALA A 103 -25.85 -17.99 -31.98
C ALA A 103 -24.82 -16.83 -31.95
N ALA A 104 -23.55 -17.21 -32.18
CA ALA A 104 -22.52 -16.49 -32.93
C ALA A 104 -21.98 -15.16 -32.38
N THR A 105 -20.84 -15.21 -31.68
CA THR A 105 -19.59 -14.55 -32.16
C THR A 105 -18.39 -15.02 -31.33
N GLU A 106 -17.75 -16.10 -31.79
CA GLU A 106 -16.34 -16.37 -31.55
C GLU A 106 -15.64 -16.25 -32.93
N GLU A 107 -14.35 -15.93 -32.96
CA GLU A 107 -13.48 -15.73 -34.13
C GLU A 107 -13.52 -14.36 -34.83
N ALA A 108 -12.61 -13.46 -34.42
CA ALA A 108 -11.71 -12.73 -35.34
C ALA A 108 -10.75 -11.84 -34.54
N ALA A 109 -9.99 -12.43 -33.62
CA ALA A 109 -8.69 -11.91 -33.22
C ALA A 109 -7.65 -12.72 -33.99
N THR A 110 -7.17 -12.23 -35.14
CA THR A 110 -5.82 -12.43 -35.74
C THR A 110 -5.81 -11.68 -37.09
N GLU A 111 -4.70 -11.02 -37.42
CA GLU A 111 -4.47 -10.16 -38.61
C GLU A 111 -5.15 -8.78 -38.48
N GLU A 112 -4.49 -7.63 -38.34
CA GLU A 112 -3.39 -7.10 -39.15
C GLU A 112 -2.74 -5.93 -38.39
N LYS A 113 -1.43 -5.99 -38.16
CA LYS A 113 -0.59 -4.79 -38.03
C LYS A 113 0.24 -4.75 -39.29
N PRO A 114 0.06 -3.75 -40.16
CA PRO A 114 1.25 -2.96 -40.47
C PRO A 114 0.97 -1.46 -40.66
N ALA A 115 1.97 -0.70 -40.20
CA ALA A 115 2.55 0.48 -40.84
C ALA A 115 1.67 1.67 -41.31
N ALA A 116 2.17 2.83 -40.89
CA ALA A 116 2.09 4.14 -41.56
C ALA A 116 0.83 4.99 -41.33
N LYS A 117 1.01 6.04 -40.52
CA LYS A 117 0.94 7.42 -41.02
C LYS A 117 1.80 8.36 -40.17
N LYS A 118 2.99 8.65 -40.69
CA LYS A 118 3.72 9.91 -40.47
C LYS A 118 2.88 11.08 -41.00
N LYS A 119 3.18 12.27 -40.47
CA LYS A 119 2.78 13.63 -40.90
C LYS A 119 1.36 14.06 -40.53
N LYS A 120 1.23 14.96 -39.55
CA LYS A 120 1.34 16.41 -39.80
C LYS A 120 1.67 17.14 -38.50
#